data_AF-A0A522DT93-F1
#
_entry.id   AF-A0A522DT93-F1
#
_cell.length_a   1.000
_cell.length_b   1.000
_cell.length_c   1.000
_cell.angle_alpha   90.00
_cell.angle_beta   90.00
_cell.angle_gamma   90.00
#
_symmetry.space_group_name_H-M   'P 1'
#
loop_
_entity.id
_entity.type
_entity.pdbx_description
1 polymer ?
#
loop_
_entity_poly.entity_id
_entity_poly.type
_entity_poly.pdbx_seq_one_letter_code
_entity_poly.pdbx_strand_id
1 'polypeptide(L)'
;MQIFRTKHFSSNDHAEHGLKRCLSAWDLAFLGIGAIIGTGIFVLTGIAAATQSGPAVVLSFVIAGLACAFAALSYAELSASIGGCGSAYGYSYVAFGELCAFIIGWDLLLEYSIAVATVANGWSGYFCNALTAMGIPLPEALTKAPELGGVINLPAAVIILLLMGLLIMGTKQSARANNTMVFVKLITIAVFIAVAAFNVHVENWQPFMPFGWFQTLPDGQTTGVLAGASLVFFAYVGFDAVSTATEEARDPQHDLPFGIVASLMFCTVIYILVSGLLTGVVNYTELNVSSPVAHALNLLGYNWASALISTGVIAGLSTVMLVLYYALTRIIFAMSRDGLLSPFFNKVNPQTQTPVRVIILCGVIMALIAGFIPLNELAELVNIGTLAAFVLVCFGVIVLRITKPDMPRPFRTPFGLLFPALGVLSCAALMAFLPSITWLRFVIWLVIGLIVYFSYSMQHSKLADAD
;
A
#
# COMPACT_ATOMS: atom_id res chain seq x y z
N MET A 1 0.96 -34.41 13.00
CA MET A 1 1.52 -33.17 12.43
C MET A 1 0.51 -32.06 12.64
N GLN A 2 0.75 -31.14 13.57
CA GLN A 2 -0.15 -30.01 13.81
C GLN A 2 0.16 -28.90 12.77
N ILE A 3 -0.81 -28.61 11.90
CA ILE A 3 -0.67 -27.63 10.81
C ILE A 3 -0.92 -26.19 11.30
N PHE A 4 -1.64 -26.04 12.41
CA PHE A 4 -2.03 -24.75 13.00
C PHE A 4 -1.26 -24.45 14.29
N ARG A 5 0.08 -24.46 14.22
CA ARG A 5 0.92 -24.06 15.36
C ARG A 5 0.81 -22.56 15.60
N THR A 6 0.51 -22.13 16.81
CA THR A 6 0.40 -20.69 17.13
C THR A 6 1.64 -20.20 17.85
N LYS A 7 2.06 -18.97 17.56
CA LYS A 7 3.22 -18.35 18.21
C LYS A 7 2.75 -17.63 19.47
N HIS A 8 3.39 -17.92 20.59
CA HIS A 8 3.17 -17.17 21.83
C HIS A 8 4.17 -16.01 21.87
N PHE A 9 3.65 -14.79 21.80
CA PHE A 9 4.43 -13.59 22.13
C PHE A 9 4.21 -13.28 23.61
N SER A 10 5.31 -13.21 24.37
CA SER A 10 5.26 -12.73 25.74
C SER A 10 5.40 -11.21 25.75
N SER A 11 4.76 -10.51 26.68
CA SER A 11 4.98 -9.06 26.89
C SER A 11 6.44 -8.72 27.24
N ASN A 12 7.27 -9.70 27.57
CA ASN A 12 8.70 -9.52 27.83
C ASN A 12 9.57 -9.71 26.57
N ASP A 13 9.04 -10.24 25.47
CA ASP A 13 9.76 -10.35 24.18
C ASP A 13 10.05 -8.98 23.56
N HIS A 14 9.40 -7.93 24.09
CA HIS A 14 9.64 -6.53 23.75
C HIS A 14 11.07 -6.03 24.07
N ALA A 15 11.88 -6.79 24.82
CA ALA A 15 13.14 -6.32 25.40
C ALA A 15 14.44 -6.78 24.70
N GLU A 16 14.41 -7.74 23.76
CA GLU A 16 15.66 -8.37 23.27
C GLU A 16 16.22 -7.84 21.93
N HIS A 17 15.61 -6.82 21.34
CA HIS A 17 15.93 -6.42 19.96
C HIS A 17 16.56 -5.03 19.98
N GLY A 18 17.85 -4.93 19.66
CA GLY A 18 18.73 -3.76 19.81
C GLY A 18 18.39 -2.49 19.02
N LEU A 19 17.12 -2.24 18.71
CA LEU A 19 16.60 -1.00 18.13
C LEU A 19 16.25 0.01 19.23
N LYS A 20 16.56 1.28 18.99
CA LYS A 20 16.28 2.36 19.95
C LYS A 20 14.83 2.81 19.81
N ARG A 21 14.03 2.61 20.86
CA ARG A 21 12.68 3.19 20.97
C ARG A 21 12.75 4.71 20.96
N CYS A 22 12.40 5.32 19.84
CA CYS A 22 12.55 6.76 19.65
C CYS A 22 11.34 7.44 18.99
N LEU A 23 10.46 6.69 18.33
CA LEU A 23 9.29 7.19 17.62
C LEU A 23 8.14 7.49 18.59
N SER A 24 7.59 8.70 18.48
CA SER A 24 6.36 9.12 19.18
C SER A 24 5.11 8.80 18.35
N ALA A 25 3.92 8.91 18.95
CA ALA A 25 2.64 8.81 18.26
C ALA A 25 2.54 9.68 16.98
N TRP A 26 3.07 10.91 17.02
CA TRP A 26 3.09 11.80 15.86
C TRP A 26 4.11 11.37 14.80
N ASP A 27 5.28 10.85 15.19
CA ASP A 27 6.23 10.31 14.23
C ASP A 27 5.62 9.12 13.48
N LEU A 28 4.86 8.27 14.18
CA LEU A 28 4.12 7.15 13.58
C LEU A 28 2.98 7.62 12.68
N ALA A 29 2.25 8.68 13.07
CA ALA A 29 1.24 9.29 12.20
C ALA A 29 1.86 9.85 10.91
N PHE A 30 3.00 10.55 11.00
CA PHE A 30 3.72 11.01 9.81
C PHE A 30 4.27 9.86 8.97
N LEU A 31 4.75 8.78 9.60
CA LEU A 31 5.15 7.57 8.90
C LEU A 31 3.98 6.98 8.09
N GLY A 32 2.80 6.87 8.71
CA GLY A 32 1.58 6.44 8.04
C GLY A 32 1.18 7.34 6.89
N ILE A 33 1.11 8.66 7.10
CA ILE A 33 0.81 9.65 6.03
C ILE A 33 1.82 9.54 4.89
N GLY A 34 3.10 9.35 5.22
CA GLY A 34 4.17 9.18 4.26
C GLY A 34 4.06 7.91 3.42
N ALA A 35 3.53 6.83 3.99
CA ALA A 35 3.30 5.57 3.30
C ALA A 35 2.02 5.58 2.44
N ILE A 36 0.94 6.16 2.97
CA ILE A 36 -0.39 6.22 2.34
C ILE A 36 -0.38 7.18 1.14
N ILE A 37 0.16 8.40 1.30
CA ILE A 37 0.18 9.40 0.22
C ILE A 37 1.19 9.02 -0.85
N GLY A 38 0.66 8.47 -1.96
CA GLY A 38 1.44 8.09 -3.13
C GLY A 38 0.63 8.05 -4.44
N THR A 39 0.94 7.08 -5.30
CA THR A 39 0.39 6.96 -6.67
C THR A 39 -1.13 6.86 -6.71
N GLY A 40 -1.75 6.36 -5.64
CA GLY A 40 -3.21 6.31 -5.51
C GLY A 40 -3.90 7.66 -5.73
N ILE A 41 -3.49 8.69 -4.99
CA ILE A 41 -4.11 10.01 -5.08
C ILE A 41 -3.58 10.83 -6.26
N PHE A 42 -2.32 10.64 -6.64
CA PHE A 42 -1.68 11.46 -7.67
C PHE A 42 -1.93 10.96 -9.10
N VAL A 43 -2.21 9.67 -9.30
CA VAL A 43 -2.38 9.06 -10.63
C VAL A 43 -3.70 8.32 -10.74
N LEU A 44 -3.95 7.33 -9.87
CA LEU A 44 -5.12 6.46 -9.98
C LEU A 44 -6.44 7.22 -9.81
N THR A 45 -6.46 8.34 -9.08
CA THR A 45 -7.65 9.21 -9.00
C THR A 45 -8.13 9.70 -10.36
N GLY A 46 -7.21 10.13 -11.23
CA GLY A 46 -7.58 10.60 -12.57
C GLY A 46 -8.10 9.48 -13.45
N ILE A 47 -7.41 8.33 -13.43
CA ILE A 47 -7.80 7.13 -14.17
C ILE A 47 -9.18 6.65 -13.70
N ALA A 48 -9.41 6.54 -12.39
CA ALA A 48 -10.69 6.12 -11.81
C ALA A 48 -11.81 7.13 -12.12
N ALA A 49 -11.54 8.43 -12.07
CA ALA A 49 -12.51 9.44 -12.48
C ALA A 49 -12.86 9.29 -13.98
N ALA A 50 -11.87 9.14 -14.85
CA ALA A 50 -12.07 9.09 -16.29
C ALA A 50 -12.76 7.81 -16.77
N THR A 51 -12.45 6.67 -16.15
CA THR A 51 -12.85 5.34 -16.66
C THR A 51 -13.92 4.65 -15.83
N GLN A 52 -13.99 4.92 -14.52
CA GLN A 52 -14.82 4.13 -13.60
C GLN A 52 -15.98 4.91 -12.98
N SER A 53 -15.77 6.15 -12.53
CA SER A 53 -16.74 6.80 -11.61
C SER A 53 -17.14 8.23 -11.96
N GLY A 54 -16.43 8.89 -12.88
CA GLY A 54 -16.67 10.31 -13.16
C GLY A 54 -16.43 11.18 -11.92
N PRO A 55 -17.18 12.29 -11.78
CA PRO A 55 -17.19 13.12 -10.56
C PRO A 55 -17.53 12.35 -9.27
N ALA A 56 -18.29 11.26 -9.38
CA ALA A 56 -18.61 10.38 -8.25
C ALA A 56 -17.41 9.56 -7.72
N VAL A 57 -16.19 9.77 -8.25
CA VAL A 57 -14.95 9.25 -7.64
C VAL A 57 -14.79 9.68 -6.17
N VAL A 58 -15.39 10.80 -5.76
CA VAL A 58 -15.44 11.22 -4.36
C VAL A 58 -16.16 10.18 -3.49
N LEU A 59 -17.28 9.63 -3.97
CA LEU A 59 -18.01 8.56 -3.28
C LEU A 59 -17.18 7.27 -3.24
N SER A 60 -16.40 7.00 -4.28
CA SER A 60 -15.47 5.87 -4.33
C SER A 60 -14.44 5.97 -3.21
N PHE A 61 -13.87 7.16 -2.99
CA PHE A 61 -12.94 7.42 -1.89
C PHE A 61 -13.59 7.30 -0.52
N VAL A 62 -14.84 7.72 -0.36
CA VAL A 62 -15.59 7.55 0.90
C VAL A 62 -15.79 6.06 1.20
N ILE A 63 -16.23 5.27 0.22
CA ILE A 63 -16.48 3.82 0.39
C ILE A 63 -15.18 3.08 0.71
N ALA A 64 -14.12 3.31 -0.08
CA ALA A 64 -12.82 2.71 0.16
C ALA A 64 -12.23 3.14 1.52
N GLY A 65 -12.37 4.42 1.89
CA GLY A 65 -11.92 4.95 3.17
C GLY A 65 -12.67 4.34 4.37
N LEU A 66 -13.98 4.11 4.25
CA LEU A 66 -14.76 3.42 5.29
C LEU A 66 -14.34 1.96 5.46
N ALA A 67 -14.12 1.23 4.36
CA ALA A 67 -13.61 -0.14 4.42
C ALA A 67 -12.24 -0.19 5.11
N CYS A 68 -11.34 0.73 4.74
CA CYS A 68 -10.04 0.88 5.39
C CYS A 68 -10.15 1.29 6.85
N ALA A 69 -11.12 2.11 7.24
CA ALA A 69 -11.30 2.52 8.63
C ALA A 69 -11.66 1.33 9.53
N PHE A 70 -12.55 0.44 9.08
CA PHE A 70 -12.87 -0.79 9.83
C PHE A 70 -11.67 -1.72 9.94
N ALA A 71 -10.88 -1.87 8.87
CA ALA A 71 -9.64 -2.62 8.89
C ALA A 71 -8.60 -2.00 9.81
N ALA A 72 -8.36 -0.69 9.72
CA ALA A 72 -7.39 0.05 10.51
C ALA A 72 -7.68 -0.01 12.02
N LEU A 73 -8.96 0.02 12.41
CA LEU A 73 -9.33 -0.21 13.81
C LEU A 73 -8.95 -1.62 14.26
N SER A 74 -9.16 -2.63 13.42
CA SER A 74 -8.77 -4.01 13.70
C SER A 74 -7.24 -4.15 13.80
N TYR A 75 -6.49 -3.51 12.89
CA TYR A 75 -5.04 -3.40 12.97
C TYR A 75 -4.57 -2.73 14.26
N ALA A 76 -5.23 -1.64 14.68
CA ALA A 76 -4.91 -0.94 15.92
C ALA A 76 -5.12 -1.80 17.17
N GLU A 77 -6.19 -2.61 17.23
CA GLU A 77 -6.41 -3.56 18.34
C GLU A 77 -5.32 -4.63 18.37
N LEU A 78 -5.00 -5.25 17.23
CA LEU A 78 -3.98 -6.29 17.16
C LEU A 78 -2.57 -5.75 17.43
N SER A 79 -2.23 -4.59 16.91
CA SER A 79 -0.92 -3.96 17.12
C SER A 79 -0.71 -3.59 18.60
N ALA A 80 -1.74 -3.11 19.27
CA ALA A 80 -1.68 -2.79 20.69
C ALA A 80 -1.64 -4.03 21.60
N SER A 81 -2.23 -5.14 21.14
CA SER A 81 -2.41 -6.34 21.98
C SER A 81 -1.31 -7.39 21.82
N ILE A 82 -0.82 -7.62 20.60
CA ILE A 82 0.07 -8.76 20.29
C ILE A 82 1.56 -8.42 20.46
N GLY A 83 1.96 -7.16 20.20
CA GLY A 83 3.36 -6.76 20.29
C GLY A 83 4.29 -7.46 19.26
N GLY A 84 5.59 -7.12 19.27
CA GLY A 84 6.61 -7.75 18.40
C GLY A 84 6.66 -7.21 16.96
N CYS A 85 7.24 -7.96 16.02
CA CYS A 85 7.28 -7.61 14.59
C CYS A 85 5.84 -7.58 14.01
N GLY A 86 5.18 -6.42 14.15
CA GLY A 86 3.80 -6.16 13.77
C GLY A 86 3.62 -6.10 12.25
N SER A 87 2.79 -7.00 11.74
CA SER A 87 2.23 -7.02 10.39
C SER A 87 1.13 -8.09 10.37
N ALA A 88 0.30 -8.13 9.32
CA ALA A 88 -0.73 -9.15 9.13
C ALA A 88 -0.16 -10.58 9.30
N TYR A 89 1.08 -10.82 8.88
CA TYR A 89 1.79 -12.09 9.11
C TYR A 89 1.84 -12.50 10.59
N GLY A 90 2.32 -11.60 11.46
CA GLY A 90 2.46 -11.89 12.89
C GLY A 90 1.11 -12.08 13.58
N TYR A 91 0.12 -11.25 13.22
CA TYR A 91 -1.24 -11.36 13.77
C TYR A 91 -1.92 -12.68 13.38
N SER A 92 -1.73 -13.10 12.13
CA SER A 92 -2.25 -14.38 11.63
C SER A 92 -1.67 -15.57 12.38
N TYR A 93 -0.38 -15.50 12.75
CA TYR A 93 0.29 -16.54 13.51
C TYR A 93 -0.31 -16.74 14.91
N VAL A 94 -0.76 -15.65 15.54
CA VAL A 94 -1.38 -15.69 16.87
C VAL A 94 -2.85 -16.10 16.80
N ALA A 95 -3.57 -15.63 15.78
CA ALA A 95 -5.01 -15.85 15.64
C ALA A 95 -5.37 -17.22 15.03
N PHE A 96 -4.64 -17.66 14.00
CA PHE A 96 -5.00 -18.81 13.18
C PHE A 96 -3.91 -19.89 13.13
N GLY A 97 -2.66 -19.52 13.38
CA GLY A 97 -1.51 -20.42 13.35
C GLY A 97 -0.73 -20.42 12.03
N GLU A 98 0.26 -21.32 11.97
CA GLU A 98 1.35 -21.32 10.98
C GLU A 98 0.88 -21.32 9.52
N LEU A 99 -0.05 -22.20 9.12
CA LEU A 99 -0.51 -22.27 7.72
C LEU A 99 -1.13 -20.94 7.25
N CYS A 100 -2.05 -20.37 8.05
CA CYS A 100 -2.68 -19.09 7.71
C CYS A 100 -1.67 -17.94 7.72
N ALA A 101 -0.72 -17.96 8.67
CA ALA A 101 0.37 -17.01 8.71
C ALA A 101 1.27 -17.12 7.47
N PHE A 102 1.59 -18.33 7.02
CA PHE A 102 2.36 -18.54 5.81
C PHE A 102 1.62 -18.04 4.57
N ILE A 103 0.34 -18.37 4.41
CA ILE A 103 -0.47 -17.93 3.26
C ILE A 103 -0.48 -16.40 3.18
N ILE A 104 -0.70 -15.70 4.30
CA ILE A 104 -0.66 -14.24 4.34
C ILE A 104 0.76 -13.72 4.14
N GLY A 105 1.77 -14.31 4.77
CA GLY A 105 3.16 -13.91 4.53
C GLY A 105 3.54 -13.99 3.06
N TRP A 106 3.15 -15.07 2.39
CA TRP A 106 3.34 -15.30 0.96
C TRP A 106 2.57 -14.29 0.09
N ASP A 107 1.36 -13.94 0.48
CA ASP A 107 0.57 -12.88 -0.16
C ASP A 107 1.24 -11.51 -0.03
N LEU A 108 1.68 -11.14 1.19
CA LEU A 108 2.41 -9.89 1.44
C LEU A 108 3.69 -9.76 0.59
N LEU A 109 4.38 -10.88 0.29
CA LEU A 109 5.56 -10.83 -0.59
C LEU A 109 5.20 -10.32 -1.99
N LEU A 110 4.08 -10.79 -2.53
CA LEU A 110 3.57 -10.34 -3.82
C LEU A 110 3.06 -8.91 -3.71
N GLU A 111 2.22 -8.62 -2.73
CA GLU A 111 1.62 -7.32 -2.48
C GLU A 111 2.67 -6.21 -2.48
N TYR A 112 3.67 -6.30 -1.59
CA TYR A 112 4.70 -5.27 -1.48
C TYR A 112 5.57 -5.17 -2.74
N SER A 113 5.83 -6.30 -3.42
CA SER A 113 6.62 -6.30 -4.67
C SER A 113 5.88 -5.58 -5.79
N ILE A 114 4.59 -5.90 -5.97
CA ILE A 114 3.75 -5.27 -6.99
C ILE A 114 3.48 -3.81 -6.60
N ALA A 115 3.28 -3.48 -5.32
CA ALA A 115 3.05 -2.11 -4.87
C ALA A 115 4.23 -1.19 -5.21
N VAL A 116 5.47 -1.64 -5.00
CA VAL A 116 6.66 -0.88 -5.44
C VAL A 116 6.64 -0.65 -6.95
N ALA A 117 6.28 -1.66 -7.74
CA ALA A 117 6.16 -1.54 -9.20
C ALA A 117 5.02 -0.59 -9.63
N THR A 118 3.87 -0.61 -8.95
CA THR A 118 2.74 0.32 -9.17
C THR A 118 3.18 1.74 -8.87
N VAL A 119 3.86 1.97 -7.75
CA VAL A 119 4.34 3.30 -7.36
C VAL A 119 5.38 3.80 -8.36
N ALA A 120 6.29 2.93 -8.83
CA ALA A 120 7.28 3.26 -9.84
C ALA A 120 6.66 3.66 -11.19
N ASN A 121 5.57 3.00 -11.59
CA ASN A 121 4.81 3.40 -12.79
C ASN A 121 4.20 4.80 -12.64
N GLY A 122 3.62 5.11 -11.48
CA GLY A 122 3.12 6.45 -11.19
C GLY A 122 4.23 7.51 -11.17
N TRP A 123 5.39 7.17 -10.59
CA TRP A 123 6.58 8.01 -10.59
C TRP A 123 7.07 8.30 -12.01
N SER A 124 7.12 7.26 -12.86
CA SER A 124 7.54 7.38 -14.27
C SER A 124 6.66 8.36 -15.04
N GLY A 125 5.34 8.33 -14.81
CA GLY A 125 4.40 9.26 -15.43
C GLY A 125 4.73 10.72 -15.16
N TYR A 126 4.92 11.07 -13.88
CA TYR A 126 5.31 12.42 -13.47
C TYR A 126 6.71 12.80 -13.95
N PHE A 127 7.67 11.87 -13.89
CA PHE A 127 9.04 12.11 -14.36
C PHE A 127 9.10 12.39 -15.86
N CYS A 128 8.38 11.62 -16.69
CA CYS A 128 8.29 11.84 -18.13
C CYS A 128 7.67 13.20 -18.45
N ASN A 129 6.64 13.62 -17.71
CA ASN A 129 6.01 14.92 -17.93
C ASN A 129 6.94 16.08 -17.54
N ALA A 130 7.74 15.91 -16.47
CA ALA A 130 8.79 16.86 -16.12
C ALA A 130 9.88 16.96 -17.19
N LEU A 131 10.33 15.83 -17.76
CA LEU A 131 11.30 15.82 -18.86
C LEU A 131 10.76 16.48 -20.13
N THR A 132 9.50 16.24 -20.47
CA THR A 132 8.82 16.92 -21.58
C THR A 132 8.76 18.43 -21.35
N ALA A 133 8.45 18.88 -20.13
CA ALA A 133 8.45 20.30 -19.78
C ALA A 133 9.85 20.95 -19.85
N MET A 134 10.91 20.17 -19.64
CA MET A 134 12.31 20.60 -19.83
C MET A 134 12.75 20.58 -21.30
N GLY A 135 11.90 20.16 -22.24
CA GLY A 135 12.23 20.05 -23.67
C GLY A 135 13.04 18.79 -24.03
N ILE A 136 13.06 17.78 -23.15
CA ILE A 136 13.77 16.51 -23.35
C ILE A 136 12.79 15.33 -23.28
N PRO A 137 11.77 15.27 -24.17
CA PRO A 137 10.80 14.18 -24.13
C PRO A 137 11.47 12.84 -24.43
N LEU A 138 11.10 11.81 -23.66
CA LEU A 138 11.51 10.43 -23.95
C LEU A 138 10.60 9.82 -25.03
N PRO A 139 11.14 8.96 -25.93
CA PRO A 139 10.32 8.24 -26.91
C PRO A 139 9.25 7.39 -26.22
N GLU A 140 8.03 7.34 -26.78
CA GLU A 140 6.94 6.56 -26.19
C GLU A 140 7.27 5.07 -26.02
N ALA A 141 8.10 4.52 -26.90
CA ALA A 141 8.62 3.16 -26.80
C ALA A 141 9.35 2.88 -25.46
N LEU A 142 9.91 3.90 -24.80
CA LEU A 142 10.64 3.77 -23.54
C LEU A 142 9.85 4.23 -22.31
N THR A 143 8.61 4.71 -22.47
CA THR A 143 7.81 5.25 -21.36
C THR A 143 6.56 4.43 -21.06
N LYS A 144 6.19 3.51 -21.95
CA LYS A 144 4.99 2.67 -21.85
C LYS A 144 5.34 1.18 -21.87
N ALA A 145 4.53 0.37 -21.19
CA ALA A 145 4.59 -1.08 -21.27
C ALA A 145 4.15 -1.57 -22.67
N PRO A 146 4.52 -2.80 -23.10
CA PRO A 146 4.13 -3.38 -24.39
C PRO A 146 2.63 -3.34 -24.70
N GLU A 147 1.80 -3.65 -23.71
CA GLU A 147 0.34 -3.66 -23.85
C GLU A 147 -0.25 -2.26 -24.13
N LEU A 148 0.48 -1.20 -23.76
CA LEU A 148 0.11 0.20 -24.02
C LEU A 148 0.81 0.76 -25.27
N GLY A 149 1.41 -0.09 -26.10
CA GLY A 149 2.08 0.28 -27.35
C GLY A 149 3.55 0.70 -27.20
N GLY A 150 4.13 0.57 -26.01
CA GLY A 150 5.57 0.79 -25.78
C GLY A 150 6.40 -0.48 -25.95
N VAL A 151 7.67 -0.41 -25.56
CA VAL A 151 8.57 -1.59 -25.46
C VAL A 151 8.82 -1.92 -23.98
N ILE A 152 9.04 -0.89 -23.17
CA ILE A 152 9.27 -1.00 -21.73
C ILE A 152 9.05 0.37 -21.07
N ASN A 153 8.46 0.41 -19.88
CA ASN A 153 8.48 1.59 -19.02
C ASN A 153 9.86 1.74 -18.36
N LEU A 154 10.83 2.24 -19.12
CA LEU A 154 12.23 2.34 -18.71
C LEU A 154 12.43 3.20 -17.45
N PRO A 155 11.80 4.38 -17.28
CA PRO A 155 11.99 5.17 -16.06
C PRO A 155 11.48 4.46 -14.80
N ALA A 156 10.38 3.69 -14.89
CA ALA A 156 9.87 2.90 -13.77
C ALA A 156 10.86 1.78 -13.35
N ALA A 157 11.45 1.08 -14.32
CA ALA A 157 12.47 0.08 -14.03
C ALA A 157 13.75 0.70 -13.44
N VAL A 158 14.21 1.82 -14.01
CA VAL A 158 15.45 2.49 -13.59
C VAL A 158 15.34 3.03 -12.16
N ILE A 159 14.22 3.66 -11.78
CA ILE A 159 14.08 4.18 -10.42
C ILE A 159 14.16 3.05 -9.38
N ILE A 160 13.55 1.88 -9.65
CA ILE A 160 13.65 0.73 -8.74
C ILE A 160 15.11 0.26 -8.60
N LEU A 161 15.87 0.21 -9.69
CA LEU A 161 17.29 -0.17 -9.65
C LEU A 161 18.16 0.85 -8.91
N LEU A 162 17.84 2.14 -9.01
CA LEU A 162 18.50 3.19 -8.24
C LEU A 162 18.21 3.06 -6.74
N LEU A 163 16.94 2.82 -6.38
CA LEU A 163 16.53 2.60 -4.99
C LEU A 163 17.10 1.29 -4.42
N MET A 164 17.23 0.25 -5.25
CA MET A 164 17.93 -0.99 -4.91
C MET A 164 19.39 -0.69 -4.51
N GLY A 165 20.12 0.10 -5.31
CA GLY A 165 21.48 0.52 -4.97
C GLY A 165 21.55 1.29 -3.65
N LEU A 166 20.62 2.22 -3.44
CA LEU A 166 20.51 3.00 -2.20
C LEU A 166 20.25 2.12 -0.98
N LEU A 167 19.37 1.13 -1.08
CA LEU A 167 19.09 0.17 -0.01
C LEU A 167 20.30 -0.73 0.29
N ILE A 168 21.04 -1.16 -0.74
CA ILE A 168 22.26 -1.97 -0.56
C ILE A 168 23.31 -1.19 0.25
N MET A 169 23.48 0.10 -0.05
CA MET A 169 24.42 0.98 0.67
C MET A 169 24.08 1.18 2.14
N GLY A 170 22.89 0.74 2.59
CA GLY A 170 22.51 0.76 3.99
C GLY A 170 22.15 2.15 4.47
N THR A 171 21.23 2.83 3.76
CA THR A 171 20.69 4.10 4.26
C THR A 171 19.93 3.87 5.56
N LYS A 172 20.57 4.19 6.69
CA LYS A 172 19.88 4.50 7.94
C LYS A 172 19.12 5.81 7.72
N GLN A 173 17.96 5.74 7.07
CA GLN A 173 17.05 6.87 6.97
C GLN A 173 16.69 7.30 8.39
N SER A 174 17.08 8.52 8.77
CA SER A 174 16.66 9.09 10.04
C SER A 174 15.17 9.39 9.97
N ALA A 175 14.41 9.13 11.03
CA ALA A 175 13.01 9.53 11.14
C ALA A 175 12.78 11.01 10.76
N ARG A 176 13.79 11.87 10.99
CA ARG A 176 13.76 13.28 10.55
C ARG A 176 13.70 13.44 9.04
N ALA A 177 14.48 12.67 8.28
CA ALA A 177 14.47 12.71 6.82
C ALA A 177 13.11 12.27 6.28
N ASN A 178 12.51 11.23 6.89
CA ASN A 178 11.16 10.81 6.56
C ASN A 178 10.14 11.93 6.82
N ASN A 179 10.16 12.54 8.01
CA ASN A 179 9.24 13.63 8.35
C ASN A 179 9.38 14.80 7.37
N THR A 180 10.60 15.22 7.02
CA THR A 180 10.83 16.27 6.00
C THR A 180 10.20 15.92 4.66
N MET A 181 10.33 14.67 4.21
CA MET A 181 9.74 14.24 2.93
C MET A 181 8.21 14.22 2.97
N VAL A 182 7.62 13.88 4.11
CA VAL A 182 6.16 13.97 4.30
C VAL A 182 5.71 15.43 4.21
N PHE A 183 6.43 16.37 4.84
CA PHE A 183 6.12 17.79 4.71
C PHE A 183 6.14 18.27 3.26
N VAL A 184 7.11 17.84 2.44
CA VAL A 184 7.16 18.17 1.00
C VAL A 184 5.89 17.68 0.27
N LYS A 185 5.43 16.46 0.57
CA LYS A 185 4.16 15.94 0.01
C LYS A 185 2.96 16.77 0.44
N LEU A 186 2.89 17.13 1.73
CA LEU A 186 1.77 17.90 2.26
C LEU A 186 1.72 19.31 1.67
N ILE A 187 2.87 19.97 1.48
CA ILE A 187 2.95 21.27 0.80
C ILE A 187 2.46 21.14 -0.65
N THR A 188 2.88 20.09 -1.35
CA THR A 188 2.46 19.80 -2.73
C THR A 188 0.94 19.70 -2.85
N ILE A 189 0.32 18.95 -1.94
CA ILE A 189 -1.14 18.81 -1.87
C ILE A 189 -1.82 20.12 -1.48
N ALA A 190 -1.27 20.85 -0.50
CA ALA A 190 -1.83 22.12 -0.06
C ALA A 190 -1.84 23.16 -1.19
N VAL A 191 -0.78 23.22 -2.01
CA VAL A 191 -0.72 24.08 -3.19
C VAL A 191 -1.78 23.69 -4.21
N PHE A 192 -1.96 22.40 -4.49
CA PHE A 192 -3.05 21.94 -5.37
C PHE A 192 -4.41 22.40 -4.86
N ILE A 193 -4.72 22.10 -3.59
CA ILE A 193 -6.01 22.43 -2.98
C ILE A 193 -6.25 23.94 -3.04
N ALA A 194 -5.24 24.75 -2.73
CA ALA A 194 -5.34 26.20 -2.76
C ALA A 194 -5.65 26.72 -4.18
N VAL A 195 -4.94 26.25 -5.20
CA VAL A 195 -5.17 26.70 -6.59
C VAL A 195 -6.51 26.18 -7.12
N ALA A 196 -6.80 24.91 -6.90
CA ALA A 196 -7.99 24.24 -7.42
C ALA A 196 -9.27 24.81 -6.81
N ALA A 197 -9.28 25.15 -5.51
CA ALA A 197 -10.45 25.68 -4.81
C ALA A 197 -11.01 26.97 -5.43
N PHE A 198 -10.17 27.82 -6.03
CA PHE A 198 -10.58 29.05 -6.72
C PHE A 198 -10.92 28.87 -8.20
N ASN A 199 -10.74 27.66 -8.75
CA ASN A 199 -10.91 27.37 -10.19
C ASN A 199 -11.89 26.22 -10.44
N VAL A 200 -12.80 25.96 -9.51
CA VAL A 200 -13.85 24.94 -9.66
C VAL A 200 -14.94 25.44 -10.59
N HIS A 201 -15.26 24.64 -11.60
CA HIS A 201 -16.37 24.85 -12.53
C HIS A 201 -17.42 23.77 -12.24
N VAL A 202 -18.58 24.18 -11.72
CA VAL A 202 -19.63 23.25 -11.25
C VAL A 202 -20.19 22.42 -12.41
N GLU A 203 -20.07 22.91 -13.65
CA GLU A 203 -20.46 22.20 -14.86
C GLU A 203 -19.69 20.88 -15.03
N ASN A 204 -18.43 20.79 -14.56
CA ASN A 204 -17.63 19.58 -14.66
C ASN A 204 -18.16 18.43 -13.78
N TRP A 205 -19.00 18.73 -12.79
CA TRP A 205 -19.68 17.72 -12.00
C TRP A 205 -20.98 17.21 -12.63
N GLN A 206 -21.32 17.65 -13.85
CA GLN A 206 -22.48 17.15 -14.60
C GLN A 206 -22.02 16.40 -15.86
N PRO A 207 -22.44 15.13 -16.05
CA PRO A 207 -23.18 14.28 -15.12
C PRO A 207 -22.32 13.82 -13.92
N PHE A 208 -22.89 13.78 -12.71
CA PHE A 208 -22.12 13.44 -11.50
C PHE A 208 -21.73 11.97 -11.44
N MET A 209 -22.62 11.07 -11.85
CA MET A 209 -22.42 9.63 -11.79
C MET A 209 -22.66 8.98 -13.17
N PRO A 210 -21.81 9.26 -14.18
CA PRO A 210 -22.02 8.79 -15.55
C PRO A 210 -22.00 7.26 -15.68
N PHE A 211 -21.27 6.58 -14.79
CA PHE A 211 -21.11 5.12 -14.79
C PHE A 211 -22.03 4.39 -13.78
N GLY A 212 -22.90 5.12 -13.07
CA GLY A 212 -23.78 4.55 -12.04
C GLY A 212 -23.04 3.98 -10.82
N TRP A 213 -23.76 3.19 -10.01
CA TRP A 213 -23.20 2.55 -8.81
C TRP A 213 -22.33 1.33 -9.13
N PHE A 214 -22.82 0.49 -10.03
CA PHE A 214 -22.15 -0.69 -10.54
C PHE A 214 -22.76 -1.07 -11.89
N GLN A 215 -21.93 -1.40 -12.87
CA GLN A 215 -22.30 -2.02 -14.14
C GLN A 215 -21.25 -3.06 -14.50
N THR A 216 -21.68 -4.16 -15.12
CA THR A 216 -20.77 -5.18 -15.65
C THR A 216 -20.82 -5.09 -17.16
N LEU A 217 -19.69 -4.78 -17.76
CA LEU A 217 -19.51 -4.71 -19.20
C LEU A 217 -19.49 -6.12 -19.82
N PRO A 218 -19.80 -6.27 -21.12
CA PRO A 218 -19.79 -7.56 -21.80
C PRO A 218 -18.42 -8.27 -21.82
N ASP A 219 -17.34 -7.53 -21.64
CA ASP A 219 -15.96 -8.02 -21.54
C ASP A 219 -15.60 -8.53 -20.12
N GLY A 220 -16.54 -8.48 -19.18
CA GLY A 220 -16.36 -8.90 -17.79
C GLY A 220 -15.74 -7.84 -16.87
N GLN A 221 -15.47 -6.63 -17.37
CA GLN A 221 -15.03 -5.52 -16.52
C GLN A 221 -16.19 -4.91 -15.75
N THR A 222 -15.91 -4.44 -14.55
CA THR A 222 -16.86 -3.72 -13.69
C THR A 222 -16.57 -2.22 -13.77
N THR A 223 -17.61 -1.42 -13.97
CA THR A 223 -17.55 0.04 -13.92
C THR A 223 -18.54 0.56 -12.88
N GLY A 224 -18.44 1.85 -12.53
CA GLY A 224 -19.27 2.50 -11.52
C GLY A 224 -18.49 2.85 -10.25
N VAL A 225 -19.21 3.43 -9.28
CA VAL A 225 -18.64 3.89 -8.01
C VAL A 225 -17.97 2.76 -7.22
N LEU A 226 -18.52 1.54 -7.21
CA LEU A 226 -17.93 0.42 -6.47
C LEU A 226 -16.66 -0.12 -7.12
N ALA A 227 -16.61 -0.19 -8.45
CA ALA A 227 -15.39 -0.55 -9.18
C ALA A 227 -14.31 0.53 -9.03
N GLY A 228 -14.69 1.80 -9.06
CA GLY A 228 -13.81 2.92 -8.74
C GLY A 228 -13.28 2.84 -7.31
N ALA A 229 -14.12 2.48 -6.34
CA ALA A 229 -13.71 2.28 -4.95
C ALA A 229 -12.66 1.16 -4.83
N SER A 230 -12.86 0.05 -5.53
CA SER A 230 -11.89 -1.05 -5.57
C SER A 230 -10.57 -0.66 -6.24
N LEU A 231 -10.57 0.27 -7.20
CA LEU A 231 -9.33 0.78 -7.82
C LEU A 231 -8.61 1.79 -6.91
N VAL A 232 -9.32 2.81 -6.42
CA VAL A 232 -8.74 3.86 -5.56
C VAL A 232 -8.45 3.38 -4.14
N PHE A 233 -8.90 2.18 -3.76
CA PHE A 233 -8.47 1.50 -2.54
C PHE A 233 -6.94 1.46 -2.41
N PHE A 234 -6.23 1.34 -3.53
CA PHE A 234 -4.77 1.42 -3.58
C PHE A 234 -4.21 2.65 -2.84
N ALA A 235 -4.92 3.79 -2.89
CA ALA A 235 -4.50 5.02 -2.24
C ALA A 235 -4.43 4.90 -0.71
N TYR A 236 -5.18 3.97 -0.10
CA TYR A 236 -5.20 3.78 1.34
C TYR A 236 -4.19 2.76 1.85
N VAL A 237 -3.52 2.04 0.95
CA VAL A 237 -2.50 1.05 1.31
C VAL A 237 -1.33 1.76 1.99
N GLY A 238 -0.85 1.22 3.12
CA GLY A 238 0.33 1.72 3.81
C GLY A 238 0.12 2.16 5.26
N PHE A 239 -1.10 2.29 5.77
CA PHE A 239 -1.30 2.54 7.21
C PHE A 239 -0.81 1.36 8.06
N ASP A 240 -0.87 0.14 7.52
CA ASP A 240 -0.38 -1.09 8.13
C ASP A 240 1.16 -1.09 8.28
N ALA A 241 1.88 -0.32 7.45
CA ALA A 241 3.33 -0.13 7.58
C ALA A 241 3.69 0.50 8.94
N VAL A 242 2.79 1.29 9.54
CA VAL A 242 2.98 1.84 10.90
C VAL A 242 3.13 0.72 11.93
N SER A 243 2.42 -0.39 11.75
CA SER A 243 2.50 -1.53 12.66
C SER A 243 3.87 -2.23 12.64
N THR A 244 4.66 -2.06 11.57
CA THR A 244 6.01 -2.60 11.49
C THR A 244 7.02 -1.86 12.37
N ALA A 245 6.68 -0.63 12.79
CA ALA A 245 7.51 0.21 13.64
C ALA A 245 7.29 -0.04 15.15
N THR A 246 6.65 -1.16 15.51
CA THR A 246 6.35 -1.54 16.90
C THR A 246 7.60 -1.54 17.79
N GLU A 247 8.74 -2.02 17.30
CA GLU A 247 9.99 -2.11 18.08
C GLU A 247 10.67 -0.75 18.29
N GLU A 248 10.31 0.25 17.48
CA GLU A 248 10.91 1.60 17.50
C GLU A 248 10.02 2.64 18.19
N ALA A 249 8.76 2.28 18.49
CA ALA A 249 7.79 3.12 19.20
C ALA A 249 8.10 3.21 20.71
N ARG A 250 7.88 4.39 21.30
CA ARG A 250 8.11 4.64 22.73
C ARG A 250 7.10 3.91 23.60
N ASP A 251 5.82 4.07 23.30
CA ASP A 251 4.71 3.33 23.90
C ASP A 251 3.86 2.67 22.80
N PRO A 252 4.27 1.49 22.30
CA PRO A 252 3.59 0.84 21.18
C PRO A 252 2.10 0.58 21.42
N GLN A 253 1.67 0.42 22.67
CA GLN A 253 0.29 0.09 23.04
C GLN A 253 -0.67 1.26 22.78
N HIS A 254 -0.19 2.50 22.84
CA HIS A 254 -0.99 3.71 22.62
C HIS A 254 -0.57 4.46 21.35
N ASP A 255 0.73 4.52 21.06
CA ASP A 255 1.29 5.28 19.95
C ASP A 255 0.93 4.65 18.59
N LEU A 256 0.90 3.32 18.46
CA LEU A 256 0.54 2.63 17.21
C LEU A 256 -0.94 2.81 16.83
N PRO A 257 -1.92 2.55 17.73
CA PRO A 257 -3.33 2.85 17.44
C PRO A 257 -3.55 4.29 16.98
N PHE A 258 -2.94 5.25 17.66
CA PHE A 258 -3.04 6.66 17.28
C PHE A 258 -2.44 6.89 15.88
N GLY A 259 -1.22 6.41 15.63
CA GLY A 259 -0.54 6.58 14.35
C GLY A 259 -1.33 6.00 13.17
N ILE A 260 -1.87 4.80 13.32
CA ILE A 260 -2.68 4.12 12.31
C ILE A 260 -3.97 4.89 12.02
N VAL A 261 -4.76 5.22 13.05
CA VAL A 261 -6.07 5.85 12.86
C VAL A 261 -5.92 7.32 12.42
N ALA A 262 -5.00 8.08 13.02
CA ALA A 262 -4.81 9.48 12.69
C ALA A 262 -4.30 9.67 11.26
N SER A 263 -3.34 8.84 10.82
CA SER A 263 -2.82 8.91 9.45
C SER A 263 -3.88 8.57 8.42
N LEU A 264 -4.66 7.51 8.63
CA LEU A 264 -5.75 7.13 7.75
C LEU A 264 -6.82 8.22 7.66
N MET A 265 -7.33 8.71 8.80
CA MET A 265 -8.37 9.74 8.83
C MET A 265 -7.93 11.02 8.12
N PHE A 266 -6.69 11.45 8.36
CA PHE A 266 -6.11 12.61 7.67
C PHE A 266 -6.07 12.40 6.15
N CYS A 267 -5.57 11.24 5.69
CA CYS A 267 -5.48 10.93 4.26
C CYS A 267 -6.86 10.83 3.61
N THR A 268 -7.85 10.23 4.27
CA THR A 268 -9.24 10.14 3.77
C THR A 268 -9.83 11.52 3.48
N VAL A 269 -9.67 12.47 4.41
CA VAL A 269 -10.17 13.84 4.22
C VAL A 269 -9.49 14.50 3.02
N ILE A 270 -8.16 14.38 2.94
CA ILE A 270 -7.40 14.92 1.81
C ILE A 270 -7.83 14.29 0.48
N TYR A 271 -8.10 13.00 0.44
CA TYR A 271 -8.47 12.30 -0.79
C TYR A 271 -9.85 12.70 -1.29
N ILE A 272 -10.82 12.84 -0.39
CA ILE A 272 -12.15 13.37 -0.70
C ILE A 272 -12.03 14.79 -1.27
N LEU A 273 -11.25 15.66 -0.63
CA LEU A 273 -11.03 17.03 -1.09
C LEU A 273 -10.34 17.09 -2.46
N VAL A 274 -9.22 16.38 -2.62
CA VAL A 274 -8.42 16.40 -3.85
C VAL A 274 -9.21 15.81 -5.02
N SER A 275 -9.92 14.70 -4.83
CA SER A 275 -10.71 14.08 -5.89
C SER A 275 -11.90 14.95 -6.33
N GLY A 276 -12.59 15.59 -5.38
CA GLY A 276 -13.67 16.53 -5.67
C GLY A 276 -13.18 17.78 -6.39
N LEU A 277 -12.06 18.35 -5.94
CA LEU A 277 -11.43 19.50 -6.59
C LEU A 277 -10.89 19.16 -7.98
N LEU A 278 -10.25 18.02 -8.16
CA LEU A 278 -9.68 17.59 -9.44
C LEU A 278 -10.77 17.46 -10.51
N THR A 279 -11.87 16.81 -10.18
CA THR A 279 -13.04 16.65 -11.07
C THR A 279 -13.88 17.91 -11.21
N GLY A 280 -13.73 18.88 -10.31
CA GLY A 280 -14.36 20.20 -10.41
C GLY A 280 -13.57 21.17 -11.30
N VAL A 281 -12.25 21.04 -11.32
CA VAL A 281 -11.37 21.89 -12.14
C VAL A 281 -11.34 21.43 -13.60
N VAL A 282 -11.30 20.11 -13.82
CA VAL A 282 -11.22 19.52 -15.18
C VAL A 282 -12.32 18.47 -15.34
N ASN A 283 -12.91 18.42 -16.54
CA ASN A 283 -13.88 17.38 -16.88
C ASN A 283 -13.24 15.99 -16.75
N TYR A 284 -13.96 15.04 -16.14
CA TYR A 284 -13.43 13.71 -15.85
C TYR A 284 -12.87 12.98 -17.08
N THR A 285 -13.38 13.27 -18.29
CA THR A 285 -12.93 12.64 -19.54
C THR A 285 -11.48 12.98 -19.92
N GLU A 286 -10.94 14.10 -19.44
CA GLU A 286 -9.55 14.53 -19.70
C GLU A 286 -8.57 14.03 -18.61
N LEU A 287 -9.05 13.34 -17.57
CA LEU A 287 -8.23 12.92 -16.44
C LEU A 287 -7.50 11.59 -16.65
N ASN A 288 -7.70 10.89 -17.77
CA ASN A 288 -7.00 9.63 -18.10
C ASN A 288 -5.57 9.89 -18.62
N VAL A 289 -4.75 10.51 -17.77
CA VAL A 289 -3.36 10.88 -18.07
C VAL A 289 -2.43 10.38 -16.97
N SER A 290 -1.13 10.36 -17.25
CA SER A 290 -0.12 9.84 -16.31
C SER A 290 0.14 10.73 -15.09
N SER A 291 -0.27 12.01 -15.12
CA SER A 291 -0.12 12.96 -14.00
C SER A 291 -1.34 13.91 -13.89
N PRO A 292 -2.53 13.40 -13.54
CA PRO A 292 -3.78 14.16 -13.61
C PRO A 292 -3.78 15.46 -12.79
N VAL A 293 -3.17 15.45 -11.60
CA VAL A 293 -3.08 16.65 -10.74
C VAL A 293 -2.25 17.76 -11.39
N ALA A 294 -1.10 17.41 -11.99
CA ALA A 294 -0.25 18.37 -12.70
C ALA A 294 -0.89 18.81 -14.03
N HIS A 295 -1.54 17.88 -14.73
CA HIS A 295 -2.26 18.15 -15.97
C HIS A 295 -3.39 19.16 -15.75
N ALA A 296 -4.18 19.01 -14.68
CA ALA A 296 -5.23 19.94 -14.33
C ALA A 296 -4.71 21.37 -14.11
N LEU A 297 -3.57 21.53 -13.44
CA LEU A 297 -2.96 22.84 -13.25
C LEU A 297 -2.40 23.44 -14.54
N ASN A 298 -1.88 22.60 -15.45
CA ASN A 298 -1.43 23.06 -16.78
C ASN A 298 -2.60 23.58 -17.62
N LEU A 299 -3.74 22.90 -17.61
CA LEU A 299 -4.94 23.32 -18.34
C LEU A 299 -5.48 24.67 -17.83
N LEU A 300 -5.36 24.93 -16.53
CA LEU A 300 -5.66 26.24 -15.94
C LEU A 300 -4.60 27.33 -16.21
N GLY A 301 -3.45 26.98 -16.80
CA GLY A 301 -2.35 27.89 -17.06
C GLY A 301 -1.39 28.11 -15.87
N TYR A 302 -1.57 27.41 -14.75
CA TYR A 302 -0.68 27.48 -13.58
C TYR A 302 0.55 26.55 -13.71
N ASN A 303 1.36 26.77 -14.76
CA ASN A 303 2.53 25.93 -15.06
C ASN A 303 3.56 25.87 -13.92
N TRP A 304 3.73 26.97 -13.17
CA TRP A 304 4.63 27.01 -12.01
C TRP A 304 4.16 26.06 -10.89
N ALA A 305 2.84 26.00 -10.67
CA ALA A 305 2.24 25.15 -9.65
C ALA A 305 2.32 23.69 -10.10
N SER A 306 2.02 23.42 -11.36
CA SER A 306 2.20 22.09 -11.96
C SER A 306 3.64 21.57 -11.84
N ALA A 307 4.65 22.40 -12.10
CA ALA A 307 6.06 22.04 -11.97
C ALA A 307 6.46 21.77 -10.52
N LEU A 308 6.00 22.62 -9.58
CA LEU A 308 6.23 22.43 -8.15
C LEU A 308 5.62 21.11 -7.67
N ILE A 309 4.36 20.85 -8.04
CA ILE A 309 3.66 19.62 -7.69
C ILE A 309 4.36 18.42 -8.29
N SER A 310 4.73 18.47 -9.57
CA SER A 310 5.39 17.34 -10.23
C SER A 310 6.69 16.99 -9.53
N THR A 311 7.49 17.98 -9.16
CA THR A 311 8.74 17.78 -8.41
C THR A 311 8.47 17.18 -7.02
N GLY A 312 7.49 17.71 -6.30
CA GLY A 312 7.10 17.21 -4.97
C GLY A 312 6.55 15.79 -5.00
N VAL A 313 5.78 15.44 -6.04
CA VAL A 313 5.27 14.08 -6.28
C VAL A 313 6.42 13.13 -6.62
N ILE A 314 7.33 13.50 -7.52
CA ILE A 314 8.51 12.68 -7.86
C ILE A 314 9.34 12.37 -6.61
N ALA A 315 9.64 13.39 -5.79
CA ALA A 315 10.36 13.20 -4.54
C ALA A 315 9.58 12.32 -3.56
N GLY A 316 8.26 12.56 -3.44
CA GLY A 316 7.39 11.84 -2.54
C GLY A 316 7.17 10.37 -2.91
N LEU A 317 6.98 10.05 -4.19
CA LEU A 317 6.80 8.66 -4.64
C LEU A 317 8.10 7.85 -4.47
N SER A 318 9.27 8.47 -4.65
CA SER A 318 10.56 7.85 -4.33
C SER A 318 10.65 7.39 -2.88
N THR A 319 10.11 8.17 -1.94
CA THR A 319 10.12 7.75 -0.53
C THR A 319 9.13 6.64 -0.22
N VAL A 320 7.94 6.63 -0.84
CA VAL A 320 6.99 5.51 -0.71
C VAL A 320 7.65 4.21 -1.18
N MET A 321 8.28 4.23 -2.36
CA MET A 321 8.96 3.05 -2.90
C MET A 321 10.05 2.54 -1.96
N LEU A 322 10.86 3.44 -1.38
CA LEU A 322 11.88 3.03 -0.41
C LEU A 322 11.29 2.38 0.83
N VAL A 323 10.19 2.91 1.38
CA VAL A 323 9.52 2.35 2.55
C VAL A 323 8.95 0.96 2.25
N LEU A 324 8.22 0.81 1.14
CA LEU A 324 7.62 -0.47 0.74
C LEU A 324 8.68 -1.53 0.41
N TYR A 325 9.72 -1.16 -0.31
CA TYR A 325 10.82 -2.06 -0.65
C TYR A 325 11.59 -2.47 0.62
N TYR A 326 11.81 -1.54 1.55
CA TYR A 326 12.39 -1.85 2.84
C TYR A 326 11.52 -2.84 3.65
N ALA A 327 10.21 -2.61 3.73
CA ALA A 327 9.27 -3.50 4.41
C ALA A 327 9.27 -4.92 3.82
N LEU A 328 9.26 -5.05 2.48
CA LEU A 328 9.36 -6.33 1.79
C LEU A 328 10.59 -7.13 2.23
N THR A 329 11.76 -6.48 2.28
CA THR A 329 13.00 -7.16 2.68
C THR A 329 12.97 -7.65 4.12
N ARG A 330 12.31 -6.90 5.03
CA ARG A 330 12.12 -7.31 6.43
C ARG A 330 11.16 -8.49 6.57
N ILE A 331 10.07 -8.54 5.78
CA ILE A 331 9.12 -9.66 5.80
C ILE A 331 9.80 -10.94 5.33
N ILE A 332 10.52 -10.91 4.20
CA ILE A 332 11.28 -12.06 3.70
C ILE A 332 12.29 -12.55 4.74
N PHE A 333 12.99 -11.61 5.38
CA PHE A 333 13.95 -11.92 6.43
C PHE A 333 13.27 -12.59 7.64
N ALA A 334 12.12 -12.07 8.09
CA ALA A 334 11.36 -12.64 9.20
C ALA A 334 10.85 -14.05 8.90
N MET A 335 10.25 -14.27 7.72
CA MET A 335 9.78 -15.59 7.29
C MET A 335 10.93 -16.60 7.14
N SER A 336 12.08 -16.16 6.61
CA SER A 336 13.30 -16.98 6.53
C SER A 336 13.88 -17.31 7.91
N ARG A 337 13.78 -16.37 8.87
CA ARG A 337 14.20 -16.60 10.26
C ARG A 337 13.32 -17.64 10.95
N ASP A 338 12.01 -17.60 10.71
CA ASP A 338 11.03 -18.57 11.22
C ASP A 338 11.14 -19.95 10.54
N GLY A 339 11.98 -20.09 9.50
CA GLY A 339 12.23 -21.35 8.79
C GLY A 339 11.26 -21.63 7.64
N LEU A 340 10.28 -20.74 7.43
CA LEU A 340 9.26 -20.87 6.39
C LEU A 340 9.81 -20.59 4.98
N LEU A 341 10.90 -19.84 4.87
CA LEU A 341 11.66 -19.63 3.62
C LEU A 341 13.10 -20.10 3.78
N SER A 342 13.79 -20.31 2.66
CA SER A 342 15.19 -20.75 2.65
C SER A 342 16.09 -19.91 3.56
N PRO A 343 17.02 -20.50 4.34
CA PRO A 343 18.04 -19.79 5.10
C PRO A 343 18.95 -18.91 4.24
N PHE A 344 18.93 -19.09 2.91
CA PHE A 344 19.64 -18.20 2.00
C PHE A 344 19.25 -16.72 2.18
N PHE A 345 18.00 -16.44 2.56
CA PHE A 345 17.45 -15.09 2.67
C PHE A 345 17.70 -14.41 4.02
N ASN A 346 18.10 -15.13 5.06
CA ASN A 346 18.41 -14.55 6.38
C ASN A 346 19.89 -14.15 6.58
N LYS A 347 20.70 -14.20 5.51
CA LYS A 347 22.11 -13.76 5.54
C LYS A 347 22.20 -12.25 5.27
N VAL A 348 22.74 -11.52 6.24
CA VAL A 348 23.05 -10.08 6.11
C VAL A 348 24.51 -9.84 5.75
N ASN A 349 24.78 -8.73 5.05
CA ASN A 349 26.14 -8.28 4.80
C ASN A 349 26.76 -7.72 6.10
N PRO A 350 27.98 -8.14 6.51
CA PRO A 350 28.60 -7.68 7.76
C PRO A 350 28.87 -6.18 7.84
N GLN A 351 29.11 -5.50 6.72
CA GLN A 351 29.46 -4.08 6.68
C GLN A 351 28.22 -3.18 6.69
N THR A 352 27.25 -3.47 5.82
CA THR A 352 26.04 -2.66 5.66
C THR A 352 24.90 -3.09 6.59
N GLN A 353 24.98 -4.29 7.17
CA GLN A 353 23.91 -4.92 7.95
C GLN A 353 22.59 -5.05 7.17
N THR A 354 22.68 -5.13 5.84
CA THR A 354 21.53 -5.26 4.94
C THR A 354 21.48 -6.64 4.27
N PRO A 355 20.29 -7.20 3.99
CA PRO A 355 20.12 -8.46 3.28
C PRO A 355 20.30 -8.26 1.76
N VAL A 356 21.53 -7.95 1.33
CA VAL A 356 21.87 -7.56 -0.06
C VAL A 356 21.32 -8.52 -1.11
N ARG A 357 21.32 -9.83 -0.84
CA ARG A 357 20.83 -10.85 -1.79
C ARG A 357 19.32 -10.75 -2.02
N VAL A 358 18.56 -10.53 -0.95
CA VAL A 358 17.11 -10.31 -1.02
C VAL A 358 16.82 -9.02 -1.77
N ILE A 359 17.57 -7.95 -1.44
CA ILE A 359 17.43 -6.66 -2.11
C ILE A 359 17.63 -6.81 -3.61
N ILE A 360 18.74 -7.42 -4.06
CA ILE A 360 19.02 -7.62 -5.50
C ILE A 360 17.92 -8.46 -6.17
N LEU A 361 17.54 -9.59 -5.58
CA LEU A 361 16.52 -10.47 -6.17
C LEU A 361 15.18 -9.75 -6.35
N CYS A 362 14.67 -9.13 -5.29
CA CYS A 362 13.42 -8.37 -5.34
C CYS A 362 13.53 -7.18 -6.30
N GLY A 363 14.66 -6.47 -6.31
CA GLY A 363 14.85 -5.28 -7.14
C GLY A 363 14.79 -5.60 -8.63
N VAL A 364 15.45 -6.69 -9.04
CA VAL A 364 15.40 -7.15 -10.43
C VAL A 364 13.99 -7.58 -10.81
N ILE A 365 13.33 -8.38 -9.97
CA ILE A 365 11.95 -8.84 -10.25
C ILE A 365 10.99 -7.65 -10.35
N MET A 366 11.02 -6.74 -9.38
CA MET A 366 10.16 -5.56 -9.36
C MET A 366 10.46 -4.60 -10.52
N ALA A 367 11.72 -4.43 -10.92
CA ALA A 367 12.08 -3.59 -12.07
C ALA A 367 11.53 -4.17 -13.38
N LEU A 368 11.57 -5.50 -13.55
CA LEU A 368 10.95 -6.17 -14.69
C LEU A 368 9.43 -6.00 -14.68
N ILE A 369 8.78 -6.26 -13.53
CA ILE A 369 7.34 -6.08 -13.37
C ILE A 369 6.93 -4.62 -13.69
N ALA A 370 7.64 -3.64 -13.14
CA ALA A 370 7.37 -2.22 -13.36
C ALA A 370 7.58 -1.79 -14.81
N GLY A 371 8.53 -2.42 -15.52
CA GLY A 371 8.83 -2.12 -16.92
C GLY A 371 7.81 -2.71 -17.90
N PHE A 372 7.26 -3.89 -17.61
CA PHE A 372 6.47 -4.66 -18.59
C PHE A 372 4.97 -4.73 -18.31
N ILE A 373 4.52 -4.45 -17.09
CA ILE A 373 3.10 -4.56 -16.72
C ILE A 373 2.50 -3.15 -16.54
N PRO A 374 1.32 -2.87 -17.11
CA PRO A 374 0.67 -1.57 -16.98
C PRO A 374 0.22 -1.28 -15.54
N LEU A 375 0.20 0.01 -15.20
CA LEU A 375 -0.14 0.52 -13.86
C LEU A 375 -1.47 -0.02 -13.33
N ASN A 376 -2.49 -0.11 -14.17
CA ASN A 376 -3.85 -0.49 -13.77
C ASN A 376 -3.88 -1.93 -13.24
N GLU A 377 -3.26 -2.86 -13.98
CA GLU A 377 -3.18 -4.27 -13.59
C GLU A 377 -2.33 -4.46 -12.33
N LEU A 378 -1.25 -3.69 -12.18
CA LEU A 378 -0.44 -3.70 -10.96
C LEU A 378 -1.26 -3.21 -9.75
N ALA A 379 -2.04 -2.14 -9.90
CA ALA A 379 -2.88 -1.61 -8.83
C ALA A 379 -3.97 -2.62 -8.41
N GLU A 380 -4.64 -3.26 -9.35
CA GLU A 380 -5.65 -4.28 -9.07
C GLU A 380 -5.08 -5.51 -8.35
N LEU A 381 -3.88 -5.96 -8.74
CA LEU A 381 -3.19 -7.07 -8.09
C LEU A 381 -2.75 -6.75 -6.66
N VAL A 382 -2.34 -5.51 -6.39
CA VAL A 382 -2.07 -5.07 -5.01
C VAL A 382 -3.37 -5.06 -4.21
N ASN A 383 -4.43 -4.49 -4.77
CA ASN A 383 -5.71 -4.34 -4.06
C ASN A 383 -6.30 -5.68 -3.65
N ILE A 384 -6.27 -6.71 -4.50
CA ILE A 384 -6.81 -8.04 -4.12
C ILE A 384 -6.03 -8.67 -2.96
N GLY A 385 -4.69 -8.55 -2.94
CA GLY A 385 -3.85 -9.08 -1.86
C GLY A 385 -4.07 -8.30 -0.56
N THR A 386 -3.95 -6.98 -0.59
CA THR A 386 -4.16 -6.15 0.60
C THR A 386 -5.57 -6.31 1.18
N LEU A 387 -6.61 -6.37 0.33
CA LEU A 387 -7.99 -6.61 0.79
C LEU A 387 -8.13 -7.99 1.44
N ALA A 388 -7.50 -9.04 0.89
CA ALA A 388 -7.48 -10.37 1.50
C ALA A 388 -6.78 -10.36 2.88
N ALA A 389 -5.64 -9.68 2.99
CA ALA A 389 -4.96 -9.47 4.27
C ALA A 389 -5.85 -8.71 5.28
N PHE A 390 -6.58 -7.69 4.83
CA PHE A 390 -7.49 -6.92 5.69
C PHE A 390 -8.68 -7.75 6.16
N VAL A 391 -9.28 -8.56 5.28
CA VAL A 391 -10.33 -9.52 5.65
C VAL A 391 -9.82 -10.44 6.76
N LEU A 392 -8.62 -11.00 6.60
CA LEU A 392 -8.07 -11.93 7.57
C LEU A 392 -7.74 -11.23 8.90
N VAL A 393 -7.21 -10.01 8.89
CA VAL A 393 -6.94 -9.25 10.12
C VAL A 393 -8.24 -8.91 10.87
N CYS A 394 -9.28 -8.44 10.16
CA CYS A 394 -10.58 -8.20 10.76
C CYS A 394 -11.18 -9.48 11.35
N PHE A 395 -11.09 -10.59 10.61
CA PHE A 395 -11.52 -11.89 11.09
C PHE A 395 -10.68 -12.38 12.28
N GLY A 396 -9.39 -12.06 12.32
CA GLY A 396 -8.47 -12.39 13.41
C GLY A 396 -8.87 -11.72 14.72
N VAL A 397 -9.33 -10.46 14.70
CA VAL A 397 -9.90 -9.80 15.87
C VAL A 397 -11.14 -10.54 16.38
N ILE A 398 -12.04 -10.96 15.49
CA ILE A 398 -13.25 -11.71 15.86
C ILE A 398 -12.85 -13.02 16.54
N VAL A 399 -11.94 -13.78 15.93
CA VAL A 399 -11.47 -15.06 16.47
C VAL A 399 -10.79 -14.88 17.83
N LEU A 400 -9.87 -13.92 17.97
CA LEU A 400 -9.15 -13.70 19.23
C LEU A 400 -10.05 -13.21 20.36
N ARG A 401 -11.16 -12.51 20.06
CA ARG A 401 -12.16 -12.16 21.07
C ARG A 401 -12.94 -13.36 21.60
N ILE A 402 -13.07 -14.41 20.79
CA ILE A 402 -13.75 -15.65 21.17
C ILE A 402 -12.78 -16.63 21.84
N THR A 403 -11.58 -16.82 21.28
CA THR A 403 -10.62 -17.84 21.73
C THR A 403 -9.73 -17.38 22.88
N LYS A 404 -9.45 -16.08 22.98
CA LYS A 404 -8.61 -15.49 24.03
C LYS A 404 -9.30 -14.25 24.67
N PRO A 405 -10.47 -14.42 25.32
CA PRO A 405 -11.25 -13.30 25.84
C PRO A 405 -10.48 -12.49 26.91
N ASP A 406 -9.66 -13.14 27.72
CA ASP A 406 -8.91 -12.52 28.82
C ASP A 406 -7.62 -11.81 28.40
N MET A 407 -7.27 -11.85 27.10
CA MET A 407 -6.08 -11.17 26.59
C MET A 407 -6.14 -9.65 26.86
N PRO A 408 -5.06 -9.03 27.35
CA PRO A 408 -5.01 -7.57 27.54
C PRO A 408 -5.12 -6.87 26.19
N ARG A 409 -6.01 -5.89 26.11
CA ARG A 409 -6.28 -5.11 24.90
C ARG A 409 -6.25 -3.62 25.27
N PRO A 410 -5.08 -2.97 25.22
CA PRO A 410 -4.93 -1.55 25.54
C PRO A 410 -5.80 -0.66 24.65
N PHE A 411 -5.90 -1.03 23.36
CA PHE A 411 -6.88 -0.49 22.43
C PHE A 411 -7.88 -1.59 22.05
N ARG A 412 -9.17 -1.26 22.05
CA ARG A 412 -10.25 -2.15 21.60
C ARG A 412 -11.04 -1.47 20.49
N THR A 413 -11.33 -2.21 19.42
CA THR A 413 -12.20 -1.71 18.35
C THR A 413 -13.55 -1.30 18.92
N PRO A 414 -14.05 -0.09 18.60
CA PRO A 414 -15.39 0.34 18.98
C PRO A 414 -16.48 -0.60 18.49
N PHE A 415 -17.66 -0.56 19.14
CA PHE A 415 -18.85 -1.33 18.77
C PHE A 415 -18.69 -2.85 18.75
N GLY A 416 -17.79 -3.38 19.59
CA GLY A 416 -17.67 -4.83 19.76
C GLY A 416 -17.25 -5.52 18.46
N LEU A 417 -17.94 -6.60 18.10
CA LEU A 417 -17.64 -7.40 16.90
C LEU A 417 -18.21 -6.80 15.61
N LEU A 418 -19.06 -5.76 15.71
CA LEU A 418 -19.71 -5.17 14.55
C LEU A 418 -18.69 -4.56 13.59
N PHE A 419 -17.74 -3.77 14.09
CA PHE A 419 -16.76 -3.10 13.25
C PHE A 419 -15.79 -4.07 12.54
N PRO A 420 -15.21 -5.07 13.23
CA PRO A 420 -14.48 -6.13 12.55
C PRO A 420 -15.32 -6.87 11.49
N ALA A 421 -16.60 -7.18 11.78
CA ALA A 421 -17.49 -7.83 10.82
C ALA A 421 -17.77 -6.95 9.59
N LEU A 422 -18.01 -5.66 9.79
CA LEU A 422 -18.15 -4.69 8.69
C LEU A 422 -16.85 -4.56 7.89
N GLY A 423 -15.68 -4.67 8.53
CA GLY A 423 -14.38 -4.74 7.86
C GLY A 423 -14.27 -5.95 6.94
N VAL A 424 -14.62 -7.15 7.42
CA VAL A 424 -14.67 -8.37 6.60
C VAL A 424 -15.62 -8.19 5.41
N LEU A 425 -16.85 -7.73 5.66
CA LEU A 425 -17.88 -7.61 4.62
C LEU A 425 -17.52 -6.55 3.58
N SER A 426 -17.04 -5.38 4.00
CA SER A 426 -16.68 -4.29 3.09
C SER A 426 -15.44 -4.62 2.24
N CYS A 427 -14.41 -5.20 2.84
CA CYS A 427 -13.21 -5.60 2.10
C CYS A 427 -13.54 -6.73 1.10
N ALA A 428 -14.28 -7.76 1.53
CA ALA A 428 -14.72 -8.83 0.64
C ALA A 428 -15.63 -8.32 -0.50
N ALA A 429 -16.49 -7.35 -0.23
CA ALA A 429 -17.31 -6.71 -1.26
C ALA A 429 -16.45 -5.98 -2.29
N LEU A 430 -15.43 -5.21 -1.88
CA LEU A 430 -14.53 -4.55 -2.82
C LEU A 430 -13.73 -5.55 -3.66
N MET A 431 -13.31 -6.69 -3.09
CA MET A 431 -12.66 -7.77 -3.84
C MET A 431 -13.58 -8.32 -4.95
N ALA A 432 -14.88 -8.43 -4.69
CA ALA A 432 -15.84 -8.93 -5.67
C ALA A 432 -16.02 -7.99 -6.88
N PHE A 433 -15.66 -6.70 -6.75
CA PHE A 433 -15.68 -5.73 -7.85
C PHE A 433 -14.36 -5.66 -8.62
N LEU A 434 -13.33 -6.45 -8.27
CA LEU A 434 -12.11 -6.54 -9.07
C LEU A 434 -12.29 -7.50 -10.26
N PRO A 435 -11.54 -7.29 -11.38
CA PRO A 435 -11.64 -8.15 -12.56
C PRO A 435 -11.37 -9.64 -12.27
N SER A 436 -12.04 -10.52 -13.01
CA SER A 436 -11.91 -11.97 -12.87
C SER A 436 -10.48 -12.47 -13.15
N ILE A 437 -9.74 -11.79 -14.03
CA ILE A 437 -8.34 -12.10 -14.30
C ILE A 437 -7.45 -11.86 -13.08
N THR A 438 -7.78 -10.85 -12.27
CA THR A 438 -7.07 -10.52 -11.02
C THR A 438 -7.29 -11.61 -9.98
N TRP A 439 -8.52 -12.14 -9.87
CA TRP A 439 -8.82 -13.33 -9.06
C TRP A 439 -8.04 -14.56 -9.50
N LEU A 440 -7.96 -14.83 -10.81
CA LEU A 440 -7.22 -15.97 -11.32
C LEU A 440 -5.73 -15.88 -10.95
N ARG A 441 -5.10 -14.71 -11.18
CA ARG A 441 -3.70 -14.45 -10.84
C ARG A 441 -3.44 -14.62 -9.33
N PHE A 442 -4.34 -14.09 -8.50
CA PHE A 442 -4.28 -14.20 -7.04
C PHE A 442 -4.37 -15.66 -6.57
N VAL A 443 -5.36 -16.42 -7.05
CA VAL A 443 -5.53 -17.83 -6.68
C VAL A 443 -4.33 -18.67 -7.12
N ILE A 444 -3.81 -18.45 -8.33
CA ILE A 444 -2.59 -19.13 -8.80
C ILE A 444 -1.42 -18.84 -7.85
N TRP A 445 -1.23 -17.60 -7.43
CA TRP A 445 -0.17 -17.23 -6.48
C TRP A 445 -0.32 -17.95 -5.13
N LEU A 446 -1.53 -17.99 -4.58
CA LEU A 446 -1.80 -18.71 -3.33
C LEU A 446 -1.56 -20.21 -3.46
N VAL A 447 -1.95 -20.82 -4.60
CA VAL A 447 -1.70 -22.24 -4.87
C VAL A 447 -0.20 -22.52 -4.94
N ILE A 448 0.59 -21.66 -5.58
CA ILE A 448 2.06 -21.77 -5.58
C ILE A 448 2.58 -21.71 -4.14
N GLY A 449 2.07 -20.78 -3.33
CA GLY A 449 2.41 -20.67 -1.91
C GLY A 449 2.11 -21.97 -1.15
N LEU A 450 0.92 -22.55 -1.32
CA LEU A 450 0.55 -23.82 -0.69
C LEU A 450 1.49 -24.96 -1.11
N ILE A 451 1.86 -25.04 -2.39
CA ILE A 451 2.84 -26.02 -2.88
C ILE A 451 4.18 -25.83 -2.17
N VAL A 452 4.67 -24.59 -2.05
CA VAL A 452 5.92 -24.28 -1.32
C VAL A 452 5.80 -24.67 0.16
N TYR A 453 4.66 -24.39 0.79
CA TYR A 453 4.44 -24.72 2.19
C TYR A 453 4.52 -26.22 2.47
N PHE A 454 3.78 -27.03 1.70
CA PHE A 454 3.73 -28.48 1.90
C PHE A 454 5.00 -29.19 1.45
N SER A 455 5.75 -28.63 0.50
CA SER A 455 7.01 -29.21 0.00
C SER A 455 8.23 -28.84 0.85
N TYR A 456 8.29 -27.60 1.37
CA TYR A 456 9.47 -27.07 2.05
C TYR A 456 9.16 -26.58 3.47
N SER A 457 8.26 -25.61 3.61
CA SER A 457 8.10 -24.85 4.87
C SER A 457 7.65 -25.71 6.05
N MET A 458 6.76 -26.67 5.83
CA MET A 458 6.26 -27.56 6.87
C MET A 458 7.36 -28.42 7.52
N GLN A 459 8.42 -28.75 6.76
CA GLN A 459 9.54 -29.56 7.24
C GLN A 459 10.66 -28.73 7.88
N HIS A 460 10.70 -27.43 7.62
CA HIS A 460 11.77 -26.52 8.04
C HIS A 460 11.31 -25.46 9.05
N SER A 461 10.02 -25.49 9.44
CA SER A 461 9.47 -24.61 10.45
C SER A 461 10.19 -24.85 11.78
N LYS A 462 10.85 -23.82 12.30
CA LYS A 462 11.54 -23.91 13.60
C LYS A 462 10.58 -24.03 14.78
N LEU A 463 9.30 -23.72 14.58
CA LEU A 463 8.26 -24.00 15.56
C LEU A 463 7.95 -25.51 15.64
N ALA A 464 8.26 -26.28 14.59
CA ALA A 464 8.14 -27.74 14.62
C ALA A 464 9.16 -28.43 15.52
N ASP A 465 10.34 -27.82 15.65
CA ASP A 465 11.46 -28.36 16.42
C ASP A 465 11.41 -27.94 17.90
N ALA A 466 10.53 -26.99 18.26
CA ALA A 466 10.35 -26.45 19.60
C ALA A 466 9.24 -27.14 20.43
N ASP A 467 8.41 -27.96 19.77
CA ASP A 467 7.46 -28.90 20.37
C ASP A 467 8.09 -30.30 20.45
#